data_AF-A0A5K7X404-F1
#
_entry.id   AF-A0A5K7X404-F1
#
_cell.length_a   1.000
_cell.length_b   1.000
_cell.length_c   1.000
_cell.angle_alpha   90.00
_cell.angle_beta   90.00
_cell.angle_gamma   90.00
#
_symmetry.space_group_name_H-M   'P 1'
#
loop_
_entity.id
_entity.type
_entity.pdbx_description
1 polymer ?
#
loop_
_entity_poly.entity_id
_entity_poly.type
_entity_poly.pdbx_seq_one_letter_code
_entity_poly.pdbx_strand_id
1 'polypeptide(L)'
;MARSTKDLPLIGIWWDDGDRIAALSHLPVVSGPIAGGFIDSHLEHWREWPNVAPQFGRSANDEFFHVPRGRVLMRRQTGQGMIYHGSATTQARLALIAAEFKLENWKAAVDLHYEVGDAADALFDDD
;
A
#
# COMPACT_ATOMS: atom_id res chain seq x y z
N MET A 1 -0.52 -21.21 -22.01
CA MET A 1 -0.09 -21.78 -20.71
C MET A 1 -0.85 -21.05 -19.62
N ALA A 2 -1.51 -21.75 -18.69
CA ALA A 2 -2.18 -21.11 -17.57
C ALA A 2 -1.13 -20.57 -16.58
N ARG A 3 -1.26 -19.30 -16.15
CA ARG A 3 -0.40 -18.76 -15.08
C ARG A 3 -0.63 -19.56 -13.81
N SER A 4 0.46 -19.90 -13.11
CA SER A 4 0.38 -20.42 -11.76
C SER A 4 -0.34 -19.40 -10.87
N THR A 5 -1.19 -19.85 -9.95
CA THR A 5 -1.83 -18.95 -8.96
C THR A 5 -0.80 -18.26 -8.07
N LYS A 6 0.44 -18.77 -8.03
CA LYS A 6 1.58 -18.14 -7.35
C LYS A 6 2.07 -16.86 -8.02
N ASP A 7 1.73 -16.61 -9.28
CA ASP A 7 2.21 -15.46 -10.08
C ASP A 7 1.10 -14.45 -10.38
N LEU A 8 -0.01 -14.52 -9.64
CA LEU A 8 -1.10 -13.57 -9.78
C LEU A 8 -0.79 -12.28 -9.01
N PRO A 9 -1.19 -11.12 -9.57
CA PRO A 9 -1.04 -9.84 -8.88
C PRO A 9 -1.83 -9.86 -7.58
N LEU A 10 -1.28 -9.19 -6.57
CA LEU A 10 -1.84 -9.11 -5.23
C LEU A 10 -2.35 -7.69 -4.96
N ILE A 11 -3.30 -7.59 -4.03
CA ILE A 11 -3.79 -6.32 -3.48
C ILE A 11 -3.60 -6.32 -1.97
N GLY A 12 -3.58 -5.15 -1.34
CA GLY A 12 -3.30 -5.06 0.09
C GLY A 12 -2.80 -3.70 0.54
N ILE A 13 -2.15 -3.69 1.71
CA ILE A 13 -1.53 -2.51 2.30
C ILE A 13 -0.07 -2.80 2.64
N TRP A 14 0.73 -1.75 2.73
CA TRP A 14 2.16 -1.86 3.01
C TRP A 14 2.68 -0.69 3.84
N TRP A 15 3.84 -0.92 4.46
CA TRP A 15 4.69 0.03 5.16
C TRP A 15 6.13 -0.11 4.69
N ASP A 16 6.87 0.98 4.72
CA ASP A 16 8.25 1.07 4.26
C ASP A 16 9.06 2.04 5.14
N ASP A 17 10.13 1.57 5.78
CA ASP A 17 11.04 2.42 6.57
C ASP A 17 12.34 2.80 5.82
N GLY A 18 12.43 2.48 4.53
CA GLY A 18 13.60 2.66 3.68
C GLY A 18 14.48 1.42 3.58
N ASP A 19 14.55 0.62 4.64
CA ASP A 19 15.32 -0.62 4.71
C ASP A 19 14.45 -1.84 4.41
N ARG A 20 13.20 -1.85 4.90
CA ARG A 20 12.28 -2.97 4.86
C ARG A 20 10.91 -2.54 4.34
N ILE A 21 10.30 -3.40 3.53
CA ILE A 21 8.88 -3.33 3.18
C ILE A 21 8.16 -4.42 3.97
N ALA A 22 7.14 -4.04 4.73
CA ALA A 22 6.19 -4.98 5.31
C ALA A 22 4.87 -4.87 4.54
N ALA A 23 4.42 -5.97 3.94
CA ALA A 23 3.23 -6.02 3.13
C ALA A 23 2.22 -7.05 3.67
N LEU A 24 0.96 -6.64 3.78
CA LEU A 24 -0.16 -7.53 4.02
C LEU A 24 -0.98 -7.60 2.75
N SER A 25 -0.99 -8.78 2.11
CA SER A 25 -1.52 -8.93 0.77
C SER A 25 -2.28 -10.24 0.58
N HIS A 26 -3.22 -10.23 -0.36
CA HIS A 26 -3.97 -11.40 -0.79
C HIS A 26 -4.37 -11.28 -2.26
N LEU A 27 -4.87 -12.39 -2.82
CA LEU A 27 -5.40 -12.39 -4.18
C LEU A 27 -6.64 -11.48 -4.26
N PRO A 28 -6.80 -10.71 -5.35
CA PRO A 28 -8.00 -9.93 -5.58
C PRO A 28 -9.21 -10.85 -5.76
N VAL A 29 -10.24 -10.63 -4.96
CA VAL A 29 -11.51 -11.36 -5.08
C VAL A 29 -12.44 -10.54 -5.96
N VAL A 30 -12.87 -11.09 -7.09
CA VAL A 30 -13.66 -10.36 -8.11
C VAL A 30 -15.04 -9.91 -7.60
N SER A 31 -15.57 -10.58 -6.57
CA SER A 31 -16.78 -10.18 -5.84
C SER A 31 -16.51 -9.31 -4.61
N GLY A 32 -15.26 -8.87 -4.42
CA GLY A 32 -14.88 -7.94 -3.37
C GLY A 32 -15.53 -6.57 -3.58
N PRO A 33 -15.52 -5.70 -2.57
CA PRO A 33 -16.15 -4.41 -2.70
C PRO A 33 -15.40 -3.55 -3.72
N ILE A 34 -16.18 -2.80 -4.50
CA ILE A 34 -15.70 -2.02 -5.65
C ILE A 34 -15.92 -0.55 -5.33
N ALA A 35 -14.84 0.22 -5.28
CA ALA A 35 -14.88 1.68 -5.22
C ALA A 35 -14.19 2.24 -6.48
N GLY A 36 -14.87 3.11 -7.23
CA GLY A 36 -14.28 3.78 -8.39
C GLY A 36 -13.75 2.84 -9.51
N GLY A 37 -14.24 1.59 -9.58
CA GLY A 37 -13.78 0.60 -10.56
C GLY A 37 -12.53 -0.19 -10.16
N PHE A 38 -12.10 -0.08 -8.90
CA PHE A 38 -10.98 -0.84 -8.33
C PHE A 38 -11.48 -1.93 -7.38
N ILE A 39 -10.73 -3.03 -7.31
CA ILE A 39 -10.86 -4.08 -6.30
C ILE A 39 -9.89 -3.73 -5.17
N ASP A 40 -10.40 -3.70 -3.95
CA ASP A 40 -9.67 -3.35 -2.71
C ASP A 40 -9.64 -4.53 -1.72
N SER A 41 -8.59 -4.57 -0.90
CA SER A 41 -8.41 -5.52 0.19
C SER A 41 -9.25 -5.18 1.42
N HIS A 42 -9.66 -3.91 1.59
CA HIS A 42 -10.31 -3.39 2.80
C HIS A 42 -9.50 -3.51 4.09
N LEU A 43 -8.22 -3.89 3.99
CA LEU A 43 -7.31 -3.83 5.13
C LEU A 43 -7.12 -2.38 5.55
N GLU A 44 -7.08 -2.12 6.85
CA GLU A 44 -6.90 -0.77 7.40
C GLU A 44 -5.55 -0.71 8.14
N HIS A 45 -4.70 0.27 7.81
CA HIS A 45 -3.37 0.38 8.40
C HIS A 45 -3.38 0.42 9.93
N TRP A 46 -4.32 1.16 10.53
CA TRP A 46 -4.40 1.26 11.99
C TRP A 46 -4.79 -0.07 12.67
N ARG A 47 -5.65 -0.88 12.04
CA ARG A 47 -6.05 -2.20 12.57
C ARG A 47 -4.92 -3.20 12.49
N GLU A 48 -4.15 -3.12 11.42
CA GLU A 48 -3.12 -4.09 11.11
C GLU A 48 -1.74 -3.72 11.68
N TRP A 49 -1.54 -2.47 12.07
CA TRP A 49 -0.28 -2.00 12.62
C TRP A 49 0.25 -2.85 13.80
N PRO A 50 -0.58 -3.31 14.77
CA PRO A 50 -0.11 -4.19 15.82
C PRO A 50 0.58 -5.48 15.34
N ASN A 51 0.19 -5.98 14.17
CA ASN A 51 0.75 -7.19 13.56
C ASN A 51 2.08 -6.91 12.82
N VAL A 52 2.31 -5.64 12.45
CA VAL A 52 3.41 -5.22 11.57
C VAL A 52 4.50 -4.49 12.34
N ALA A 53 4.17 -3.71 13.37
CA ALA A 53 5.10 -2.91 14.16
C ALA A 53 6.36 -3.69 14.64
N PRO A 54 6.26 -4.96 15.09
CA PRO A 54 7.44 -5.73 15.51
C PRO A 54 8.46 -5.96 14.40
N GLN A 55 8.02 -5.97 13.13
CA GLN A 55 8.91 -6.10 11.98
C GLN A 55 9.82 -4.88 11.78
N PHE A 56 9.45 -3.75 12.36
CA PHE A 56 10.21 -2.50 12.37
C PHE A 56 10.88 -2.24 13.73
N GLY A 57 10.88 -3.22 14.63
CA GLY A 57 11.39 -3.04 16.00
C GLY A 57 10.55 -2.04 16.83
N ARG A 58 9.28 -1.84 16.47
CA ARG A 58 8.35 -0.90 17.11
C ARG A 58 7.30 -1.63 17.92
N SER A 59 6.71 -0.92 18.87
CA SER A 59 5.56 -1.38 19.64
C SER A 59 4.27 -1.20 18.85
N ALA A 60 3.28 -2.06 19.11
CA ALA A 60 1.93 -1.90 18.60
C ALA A 60 1.24 -0.58 19.03
N ASN A 61 1.70 0.01 20.14
CA ASN A 61 1.20 1.28 20.67
C ASN A 61 1.91 2.50 20.08
N ASP A 62 3.01 2.31 19.35
CA ASP A 62 3.67 3.42 18.66
C ASP A 62 2.77 3.87 17.52
N GLU A 63 2.71 5.18 17.26
CA GLU A 63 2.00 5.68 16.10
C GLU A 63 2.65 5.15 14.81
N PHE A 64 1.86 4.91 13.78
CA PHE A 64 2.37 4.46 12.48
C PHE A 64 2.46 5.60 11.46
N PHE A 65 2.08 6.82 11.84
CA PHE A 65 1.94 7.95 10.93
C PHE A 65 3.26 8.43 10.35
N HIS A 66 4.38 8.26 11.07
CA HIS A 66 5.72 8.60 10.58
C HIS A 66 6.35 7.53 9.69
N VAL A 67 5.72 6.38 9.50
CA VAL A 67 6.21 5.34 8.59
C VAL A 67 5.52 5.51 7.24
N PRO A 68 6.27 5.78 6.15
CA PRO A 68 5.72 5.75 4.80
C PRO A 68 4.92 4.47 4.57
N ARG A 69 3.71 4.64 4.05
CA ARG A 69 2.75 3.54 3.91
C ARG A 69 1.87 3.79 2.70
N GLY A 70 1.14 2.77 2.30
CA GLY A 70 0.21 2.91 1.19
C GLY A 70 -0.64 1.69 0.95
N ARG A 71 -1.32 1.70 -0.19
CA ARG A 71 -2.28 0.68 -0.59
C ARG A 71 -2.06 0.27 -2.03
N VAL A 72 -2.24 -1.01 -2.30
CA VAL A 72 -2.27 -1.57 -3.65
C VAL A 72 -3.68 -2.03 -3.97
N LEU A 73 -4.25 -1.43 -5.02
CA LEU A 73 -5.53 -1.81 -5.61
C LEU A 73 -5.34 -2.41 -6.98
N MET A 74 -6.39 -3.03 -7.52
CA MET A 74 -6.39 -3.51 -8.91
C MET A 74 -7.59 -2.97 -9.68
N ARG A 75 -7.34 -2.37 -10.86
CA ARG A 75 -8.41 -1.90 -11.75
C ARG A 75 -9.17 -3.10 -12.32
N ARG A 76 -10.46 -3.21 -12.04
CA ARG A 76 -11.29 -4.37 -12.42
C ARG A 76 -11.32 -4.64 -13.92
N GLN A 77 -11.32 -3.59 -14.74
CA GLN A 77 -11.46 -3.69 -16.19
C GLN A 77 -10.18 -4.19 -16.88
N THR A 78 -9.01 -3.82 -16.36
CA THR A 78 -7.72 -4.01 -17.06
C THR A 78 -6.76 -4.90 -16.29
N GLY A 79 -7.02 -5.20 -15.02
CA GLY A 79 -6.07 -5.86 -14.13
C GLY A 79 -4.84 -5.01 -13.78
N GLN A 80 -4.80 -3.73 -14.17
CA GLN A 80 -3.68 -2.84 -13.84
C GLN A 80 -3.66 -2.55 -12.33
N GLY A 81 -2.49 -2.72 -11.72
CA GLY A 81 -2.25 -2.35 -10.33
C GLY A 81 -2.22 -0.83 -10.14
N MET A 82 -2.74 -0.36 -9.02
CA MET A 82 -2.63 1.03 -8.59
C MET A 82 -2.00 1.06 -7.21
N ILE A 83 -0.87 1.75 -7.08
CA ILE A 83 -0.18 1.97 -5.81
C ILE A 83 -0.50 3.39 -5.33
N TYR A 84 -1.28 3.50 -4.26
CA TYR A 84 -1.47 4.76 -3.55
C TYR A 84 -0.42 4.91 -2.45
N HIS A 85 0.19 6.08 -2.35
CA HIS A 85 1.30 6.36 -1.44
C HIS A 85 1.35 7.85 -1.07
N GLY A 86 2.15 8.22 -0.07
CA GLY A 86 2.48 9.62 0.23
C GLY A 86 3.71 10.10 -0.54
N SER A 87 3.96 11.42 -0.54
CA SER A 87 5.09 12.06 -1.23
C SER A 87 6.47 11.52 -0.80
N ALA A 88 6.59 11.02 0.44
CA ALA A 88 7.84 10.46 0.95
C ALA A 88 8.29 9.17 0.23
N THR A 89 7.42 8.50 -0.52
CA THR A 89 7.77 7.25 -1.22
C THR A 89 8.39 7.53 -2.58
N THR A 90 9.67 7.21 -2.74
CA THR A 90 10.41 7.41 -3.99
C THR A 90 10.01 6.40 -5.07
N GLN A 91 10.26 6.74 -6.34
CA GLN A 91 10.02 5.86 -7.48
C GLN A 91 10.74 4.51 -7.37
N ALA A 92 11.96 4.50 -6.80
CA ALA A 92 12.72 3.27 -6.59
C ALA A 92 12.03 2.34 -5.59
N ARG A 93 11.49 2.91 -4.50
CA ARG A 93 10.71 2.15 -3.51
C ARG A 93 9.39 1.65 -4.10
N LEU A 94 8.70 2.47 -4.90
CA LEU A 94 7.48 2.05 -5.61
C LEU A 94 7.71 0.84 -6.51
N ALA A 95 8.87 0.73 -7.17
CA ALA A 95 9.21 -0.44 -7.96
C ALA A 95 9.40 -1.71 -7.10
N LEU A 96 9.99 -1.58 -5.91
CA LEU A 96 10.11 -2.69 -4.95
C LEU A 96 8.75 -3.12 -4.41
N ILE A 97 7.88 -2.16 -4.11
CA ILE A 97 6.49 -2.43 -3.70
C ILE A 97 5.74 -3.14 -4.84
N ALA A 98 5.87 -2.67 -6.08
CA ALA A 98 5.24 -3.34 -7.23
C ALA A 98 5.71 -4.79 -7.38
N ALA A 99 7.00 -5.07 -7.17
CA ALA A 99 7.54 -6.42 -7.19
C ALA A 99 6.98 -7.29 -6.05
N GLU A 100 6.90 -6.76 -4.83
CA GLU A 100 6.31 -7.45 -3.67
C GLU A 100 4.85 -7.87 -3.92
N PHE A 101 4.08 -7.00 -4.59
CA PHE A 101 2.68 -7.27 -4.97
C PHE A 101 2.53 -7.95 -6.33
N LYS A 102 3.63 -8.36 -6.99
CA LYS A 102 3.65 -9.07 -8.28
C LYS A 102 2.92 -8.30 -9.40
N LEU A 103 3.07 -6.98 -9.41
CA LEU A 103 2.43 -6.11 -10.39
C LEU A 103 3.33 -5.94 -11.62
N GLU A 104 2.94 -6.52 -12.75
CA GLU A 104 3.66 -6.36 -14.02
C GLU A 104 3.26 -5.07 -14.77
N ASN A 105 2.03 -4.63 -14.58
CA ASN A 105 1.48 -3.40 -15.15
C ASN A 105 0.85 -2.58 -14.03
N TRP A 106 1.48 -1.47 -13.66
CA TRP A 106 1.03 -0.65 -12.55
C TRP A 106 1.20 0.85 -12.81
N LYS A 107 0.45 1.63 -12.05
CA LYS A 107 0.61 3.07 -11.88
C LYS A 107 0.71 3.40 -10.40
N ALA A 108 1.28 4.56 -10.11
CA ALA A 108 1.29 5.13 -8.76
C ALA A 108 0.58 6.48 -8.77
N ALA A 109 -0.04 6.80 -7.64
CA ALA A 109 -0.69 8.07 -7.40
C ALA A 109 -0.47 8.47 -5.93
N VAL A 110 -0.23 9.76 -5.72
CA VAL A 110 -0.16 10.33 -4.38
C VAL A 110 -1.57 10.43 -3.80
N ASP A 111 -1.72 10.10 -2.52
CA ASP A 111 -2.93 10.26 -1.74
C ASP A 111 -2.58 10.94 -0.40
N LEU A 112 -3.25 12.05 -0.12
CA LEU A 112 -3.00 12.87 1.07
C LEU A 112 -3.14 12.08 2.38
N HIS A 113 -3.95 11.03 2.39
CA HIS A 113 -4.10 10.14 3.55
C HIS A 113 -2.81 9.39 3.93
N TYR A 114 -1.86 9.30 3.00
CA TYR A 114 -0.59 8.61 3.17
C TYR A 114 0.62 9.55 3.33
N GLU A 115 0.39 10.86 3.39
CA GLU A 115 1.46 11.81 3.71
C GLU A 115 2.02 11.59 5.12
N VAL A 116 3.30 11.92 5.26
CA VAL A 116 4.09 11.78 6.49
C VAL A 116 5.02 12.98 6.65
N GLY A 117 5.36 13.32 7.89
CA GLY A 117 6.28 14.43 8.21
C GLY A 117 5.75 15.81 7.79
N ASP A 118 6.63 16.72 7.41
CA ASP A 118 6.32 18.11 7.08
C ASP A 118 5.18 18.28 6.05
N ALA A 119 5.02 17.31 5.14
CA ALA A 119 3.93 17.31 4.16
C ALA A 119 2.55 17.01 4.78
N ALA A 120 2.51 16.23 5.86
CA ALA A 120 1.30 16.02 6.65
C ALA A 120 1.02 17.23 7.55
N ASP A 121 2.07 17.80 8.17
CA ASP A 121 1.94 18.96 9.06
C ASP A 121 1.43 20.21 8.31
N ALA A 122 1.90 20.43 7.08
CA ALA A 122 1.42 21.52 6.22
C ALA A 122 -0.07 21.45 5.85
N LEU A 123 -0.73 20.30 6.01
CA LEU A 123 -2.19 20.17 5.79
C LEU A 123 -3.00 20.67 7.00
N PHE A 124 -2.38 20.82 8.17
CA PHE A 124 -3.02 21.27 9.40
C PHE A 124 -2.63 22.71 9.80
N ASP A 125 -1.60 23.29 9.17
CA ASP A 125 -1.13 24.66 9.42
C ASP A 125 -1.89 25.75 8.64
N ASP A 126 -2.91 25.39 7.85
CA ASP A 126 -3.69 26.30 6.98
C ASP A 126 -5.06 26.70 7.60
N ASP A 127 -5.13 26.84 8.94
CA ASP A 127 -6.29 27.33 9.72
C ASP A 127 -6.14 28.80 10.17
#